data_AF-A0A957A4F1-F1
#
_entry.id   AF-A0A957A4F1-F1
#
_cell.length_a   1.000
_cell.length_b   1.000
_cell.length_c   1.000
_cell.angle_alpha   90.00
_cell.angle_beta   90.00
_cell.angle_gamma   90.00
#
_symmetry.space_group_name_H-M   'P 1'
#
loop_
_entity.id
_entity.type
_entity.pdbx_description
1 polymer ?
#
loop_
_entity_poly.entity_id
_entity_poly.type
_entity_poly.pdbx_seq_one_letter_code
_entity_poly.pdbx_strand_id
1 'polypeptide(L)'
;MLPIVAGAATGLLLGAVGGGGSILLVPLLVVGFGLDAHAATGTALGVVAISAAVGSALHARSGAVRIRQGLLFAAPGVLASAVMAPVNARLPEWSLVGAVVILMVVVAARMWRQPAAEGGRRPAAVVVAAGFIAGALTGLLGVGGGFVIVPALVLAVGLPMREAVGTSLVVIVANALAALPGYAVRGDIDGRLVLVLAAGALIGVATGSAVGRIAGERRLQQSFAGLLVVVAAVTAAHQVGAGM
;
A
#
# COMPACT_ATOMS: atom_id res chain seq x y z
N MET A 1 -3.84 -1.19 -24.91
CA MET A 1 -3.03 -2.29 -24.35
C MET A 1 -2.17 -1.83 -23.17
N LEU A 2 -1.45 -0.70 -23.29
CA LEU A 2 -0.65 -0.12 -22.21
C LEU A 2 -1.36 -0.03 -20.83
N PRO A 3 -2.61 0.47 -20.71
CA PRO A 3 -3.29 0.52 -19.41
C PRO A 3 -3.62 -0.86 -18.82
N ILE A 4 -3.88 -1.88 -19.64
CA ILE A 4 -4.14 -3.24 -19.12
C ILE A 4 -2.84 -3.84 -18.54
N VAL A 5 -1.71 -3.63 -19.21
CA VAL A 5 -0.39 -4.10 -18.75
C VAL A 5 0.03 -3.37 -17.46
N ALA A 6 -0.15 -2.06 -17.43
CA ALA A 6 0.05 -1.22 -16.25
C ALA A 6 -0.80 -1.69 -15.05
N GLY A 7 -2.10 -1.93 -15.30
CA GLY A 7 -3.00 -2.50 -14.31
C GLY A 7 -2.53 -3.88 -13.84
N ALA A 8 -2.15 -4.77 -14.74
CA ALA A 8 -1.66 -6.10 -14.40
C ALA A 8 -0.39 -6.06 -13.54
N ALA A 9 0.58 -5.20 -13.86
CA ALA A 9 1.80 -5.05 -13.07
C ALA A 9 1.52 -4.53 -11.66
N THR A 10 0.70 -3.49 -11.54
CA THR A 10 0.32 -2.93 -10.23
C THR A 10 -0.53 -3.91 -9.41
N GLY A 11 -1.45 -4.62 -10.07
CA GLY A 11 -2.25 -5.69 -9.48
C GLY A 11 -1.40 -6.89 -9.03
N LEU A 12 -0.36 -7.26 -9.77
CA LEU A 12 0.56 -8.34 -9.38
C LEU A 12 1.33 -7.99 -8.12
N LEU A 13 1.87 -6.77 -8.03
CA LEU A 13 2.55 -6.29 -6.83
C LEU A 13 1.60 -6.18 -5.63
N LEU A 14 0.37 -5.69 -5.86
CA LEU A 14 -0.66 -5.61 -4.83
C LEU A 14 -1.09 -7.01 -4.35
N GLY A 15 -1.31 -7.94 -5.27
CA GLY A 15 -1.77 -9.31 -4.96
C GLY A 15 -0.69 -10.19 -4.36
N ALA A 16 0.57 -10.02 -4.75
CA ALA A 16 1.68 -10.79 -4.20
C ALA A 16 2.13 -10.25 -2.84
N VAL A 17 2.23 -8.92 -2.69
CA VAL A 17 2.92 -8.32 -1.55
C VAL A 17 2.12 -7.28 -0.77
N GLY A 18 0.86 -7.04 -1.14
CA GLY A 18 -0.11 -6.30 -0.33
C GLY A 18 0.11 -4.79 -0.17
N GLY A 19 1.19 -4.23 -0.73
CA GLY A 19 1.61 -2.84 -0.46
C GLY A 19 1.94 -1.96 -1.66
N GLY A 20 2.02 -2.50 -2.88
CA GLY A 20 2.68 -1.79 -4.01
C GLY A 20 1.79 -1.15 -5.06
N GLY A 21 0.47 -1.39 -5.04
CA GLY A 21 -0.41 -0.97 -6.15
C GLY A 21 -0.49 0.55 -6.33
N SER A 22 -0.67 1.31 -5.25
CA SER A 22 -0.87 2.77 -5.30
C SER A 22 0.41 3.58 -5.49
N ILE A 23 1.56 3.10 -4.98
CA ILE A 23 2.85 3.82 -5.06
C ILE A 23 3.27 4.05 -6.51
N LEU A 24 3.05 3.04 -7.36
CA LEU A 24 3.40 3.11 -8.77
C LEU A 24 2.27 3.64 -9.64
N LEU A 25 1.02 3.43 -9.26
CA LEU A 25 -0.11 3.78 -10.10
C LEU A 25 -0.28 5.29 -10.27
N VAL A 26 -0.07 6.09 -9.22
CA VAL A 26 -0.20 7.56 -9.36
C VAL A 26 0.87 8.14 -10.30
N PRO A 27 2.19 7.89 -10.11
CA PRO A 27 3.19 8.35 -11.06
C PRO A 27 2.97 7.82 -12.48
N LEU A 28 2.52 6.57 -12.62
CA LEU A 28 2.21 5.97 -13.91
C LEU A 28 1.04 6.65 -14.61
N LEU A 29 0.02 7.09 -13.88
CA LEU A 29 -1.11 7.84 -14.42
C LEU A 29 -0.70 9.26 -14.84
N VAL A 30 0.12 9.94 -14.04
CA VAL A 30 0.61 11.28 -14.37
C VAL A 30 1.54 11.24 -15.57
N VAL A 31 2.62 10.45 -15.50
CA VAL A 31 3.65 10.42 -16.55
C VAL A 31 3.22 9.61 -17.77
N GLY A 32 2.54 8.48 -17.55
CA GLY A 32 2.18 7.55 -18.63
C GLY A 32 0.85 7.87 -19.32
N PHE A 33 -0.09 8.53 -18.64
CA PHE A 33 -1.41 8.86 -19.17
C PHE A 33 -1.71 10.37 -19.21
N GLY A 34 -0.78 11.21 -18.73
CA GLY A 34 -0.90 12.67 -18.81
C GLY A 34 -1.99 13.27 -17.93
N LEU A 35 -2.42 12.55 -16.88
CA LEU A 35 -3.44 13.04 -15.95
C LEU A 35 -2.87 14.08 -14.98
N ASP A 36 -3.70 15.07 -14.62
CA ASP A 36 -3.43 15.94 -13.49
C ASP A 36 -3.25 15.13 -12.20
N ALA A 37 -2.39 15.59 -11.29
CA ALA A 37 -2.06 14.84 -10.06
C ALA A 37 -3.29 14.53 -9.19
N HIS A 38 -4.29 15.42 -9.16
CA HIS A 38 -5.56 15.19 -8.47
C HIS A 38 -6.39 14.09 -9.14
N ALA A 39 -6.58 14.18 -10.47
CA ALA A 39 -7.32 13.18 -11.25
C ALA A 39 -6.63 11.81 -11.24
N ALA A 40 -5.30 11.78 -11.29
CA ALA A 40 -4.50 10.57 -11.17
C ALA A 40 -4.69 9.92 -9.79
N THR A 41 -4.72 10.70 -8.72
CA THR A 41 -4.93 10.19 -7.36
C THR A 41 -6.34 9.60 -7.18
N GLY A 42 -7.38 10.30 -7.64
CA GLY A 42 -8.76 9.81 -7.59
C GLY A 42 -8.97 8.54 -8.43
N THR A 43 -8.43 8.53 -9.65
CA THR A 43 -8.46 7.36 -10.55
C THR A 43 -7.69 6.16 -9.96
N ALA A 44 -6.50 6.38 -9.39
CA ALA A 44 -5.72 5.33 -8.74
C ALA A 44 -6.46 4.75 -7.53
N LEU A 45 -7.10 5.59 -6.70
CA LEU A 45 -7.94 5.17 -5.58
C LEU A 45 -9.07 4.25 -6.03
N GLY A 46 -9.72 4.54 -7.16
CA GLY A 46 -10.79 3.70 -7.73
C GLY A 46 -10.27 2.30 -8.14
N VAL A 47 -9.15 2.27 -8.87
CA VAL A 47 -8.52 1.00 -9.30
C VAL A 47 -8.07 0.18 -8.09
N VAL A 48 -7.44 0.83 -7.10
CA VAL A 48 -6.93 0.18 -5.88
C VAL A 48 -8.09 -0.32 -5.02
N ALA A 49 -9.20 0.40 -4.92
CA ALA A 49 -10.37 -0.06 -4.18
C ALA A 49 -10.93 -1.36 -4.77
N ILE A 50 -11.12 -1.42 -6.08
CA ILE A 50 -11.66 -2.61 -6.77
C ILE A 50 -10.68 -3.79 -6.64
N SER A 51 -9.41 -3.56 -6.96
CA SER A 51 -8.38 -4.61 -6.94
C SER A 51 -8.08 -5.11 -5.52
N ALA A 52 -8.07 -4.23 -4.50
CA ALA A 52 -7.91 -4.63 -3.11
C ALA A 52 -9.13 -5.36 -2.55
N ALA A 53 -10.35 -4.98 -2.95
CA ALA A 53 -11.56 -5.72 -2.56
C ALA A 53 -11.54 -7.15 -3.09
N VAL A 54 -11.21 -7.33 -4.37
CA VAL A 54 -11.08 -8.67 -4.96
C VAL A 54 -9.91 -9.43 -4.35
N GLY A 55 -8.74 -8.79 -4.18
CA GLY A 55 -7.57 -9.42 -3.57
C GLY A 55 -7.80 -9.85 -2.13
N SER A 56 -8.51 -9.03 -1.35
CA SER A 56 -8.95 -9.34 0.01
C SER A 56 -9.89 -10.55 0.00
N ALA A 57 -10.87 -10.59 -0.90
CA ALA A 57 -11.77 -11.74 -1.04
C ALA A 57 -11.01 -13.03 -1.40
N LEU A 58 -10.02 -12.96 -2.30
CA LEU A 58 -9.19 -14.10 -2.67
C LEU A 58 -8.33 -14.61 -1.50
N HIS A 59 -7.74 -13.71 -0.71
CA HIS A 59 -6.97 -14.08 0.49
C HIS A 59 -7.87 -14.59 1.62
N ALA A 60 -9.09 -14.05 1.75
CA ALA A 60 -10.07 -14.50 2.74
C ALA A 60 -10.49 -15.94 2.48
N ARG A 61 -10.67 -16.31 1.19
CA ARG A 61 -10.93 -17.71 0.79
C ARG A 61 -9.82 -18.68 1.18
N SER A 62 -8.58 -18.22 1.33
CA SER A 62 -7.46 -19.03 1.81
C SER A 62 -7.23 -18.95 3.32
N GLY A 63 -8.13 -18.31 4.08
CA GLY A 63 -7.97 -18.14 5.54
C GLY A 63 -6.87 -17.15 5.95
N ALA A 64 -6.31 -16.38 5.01
CA ALA A 64 -5.17 -15.49 5.22
C ALA A 64 -5.59 -14.04 5.51
N VAL A 65 -6.78 -13.82 6.08
CA VAL A 65 -7.30 -12.47 6.38
C VAL A 65 -7.81 -12.39 7.81
N ARG A 66 -7.27 -11.46 8.58
CA ARG A 66 -7.70 -11.17 9.96
C ARG A 66 -8.55 -9.90 9.98
N ILE A 67 -9.81 -10.01 9.55
CA ILE A 67 -10.73 -8.86 9.38
C ILE A 67 -10.77 -7.97 10.62
N ARG A 68 -10.90 -8.57 11.82
CA ARG A 68 -10.94 -7.81 13.08
C ARG A 68 -9.68 -6.97 13.31
N GLN A 69 -8.50 -7.52 13.05
CA GLN A 69 -7.24 -6.78 13.21
C GLN A 69 -7.09 -5.72 12.11
N GLY A 70 -7.50 -6.02 10.88
CA GLY A 70 -7.54 -5.04 9.79
C GLY A 70 -8.42 -3.83 10.13
N LEU A 71 -9.63 -4.05 10.64
CA LEU A 71 -10.53 -2.95 11.04
C LEU A 71 -10.01 -2.17 12.26
N LEU A 72 -9.49 -2.86 13.28
CA LEU A 72 -8.87 -2.22 14.45
C LEU A 72 -7.62 -1.41 14.09
N PHE A 73 -6.92 -1.79 13.03
CA PHE A 73 -5.78 -1.06 12.49
C PHE A 73 -6.24 0.13 11.63
N ALA A 74 -7.22 -0.08 10.75
CA ALA A 74 -7.68 0.90 9.78
C ALA A 74 -8.36 2.10 10.44
N ALA A 75 -9.28 1.89 11.39
CA ALA A 75 -10.05 2.98 12.00
C ALA A 75 -9.17 4.10 12.61
N PRO A 76 -8.21 3.81 13.53
CA PRO A 76 -7.31 4.85 14.03
C PRO A 76 -6.32 5.35 12.96
N GLY A 77 -5.94 4.49 12.01
CA GLY A 77 -5.01 4.86 10.94
C GLY A 77 -5.59 5.87 9.96
N VAL A 78 -6.86 5.72 9.55
CA VAL A 78 -7.57 6.69 8.70
C VAL A 78 -7.65 8.04 9.39
N LEU A 79 -8.05 8.04 10.66
CA LEU A 79 -8.15 9.26 11.47
C LEU A 79 -6.78 9.96 11.59
N ALA A 80 -5.75 9.21 11.97
CA ALA A 80 -4.40 9.74 12.09
C ALA A 80 -3.86 10.28 10.76
N SER A 81 -4.10 9.56 9.66
CA SER A 81 -3.70 10.00 8.32
C SER A 81 -4.40 11.28 7.90
N ALA A 82 -5.70 11.40 8.17
CA ALA A 82 -6.48 12.59 7.83
C ALA A 82 -6.01 13.82 8.64
N VAL A 83 -5.70 13.62 9.93
CA VAL A 83 -5.19 14.69 10.82
C VAL A 83 -3.78 15.13 10.42
N MET A 84 -2.94 14.20 9.98
CA MET A 84 -1.54 14.49 9.66
C MET A 84 -1.33 14.96 8.21
N ALA A 85 -2.26 14.68 7.30
CA ALA A 85 -2.16 15.08 5.89
C ALA A 85 -1.94 16.60 5.65
N PRO A 86 -2.59 17.52 6.38
CA PRO A 86 -2.32 18.96 6.23
C PRO A 86 -0.93 19.37 6.71
N VAL A 87 -0.30 18.58 7.60
CA VAL A 87 1.05 18.86 8.13
C VAL A 87 2.10 18.64 7.04
N ASN A 88 1.87 17.70 6.13
CA ASN A 88 2.71 17.44 4.96
C ASN A 88 3.02 18.74 4.19
N ALA A 89 2.01 19.57 3.94
CA ALA A 89 2.16 20.83 3.19
C ALA A 89 3.00 21.91 3.89
N ARG A 90 3.32 21.73 5.19
CA ARG A 90 4.15 22.67 5.96
C ARG A 90 5.61 22.26 6.02
N LEU A 91 5.93 21.04 5.57
CA LEU A 91 7.28 20.49 5.61
C LEU A 91 7.92 20.59 4.23
N PRO A 92 9.23 20.85 4.16
CA PRO A 92 9.91 20.91 2.88
C PRO A 92 10.02 19.51 2.26
N GLU A 93 9.85 19.42 0.94
CA GLU A 93 9.82 18.16 0.18
C GLU A 93 11.03 17.26 0.47
N TRP A 94 12.22 17.85 0.58
CA TRP A 94 13.44 17.08 0.84
C TRP A 94 13.40 16.30 2.17
N SER A 95 12.72 16.85 3.18
CA SER A 95 12.59 16.22 4.49
C SER A 95 11.61 15.05 4.48
N LEU A 96 10.54 15.17 3.70
CA LEU A 96 9.53 14.14 3.52
C LEU A 96 10.09 12.95 2.74
N VAL A 97 10.76 13.22 1.62
CA VAL A 97 11.40 12.18 0.81
C VAL A 97 12.52 11.50 1.61
N GLY A 98 13.35 12.27 2.32
CA GLY A 98 14.38 11.72 3.21
C GLY A 98 13.79 10.82 4.31
N ALA A 99 12.69 11.23 4.94
CA ALA A 99 11.99 10.42 5.94
C ALA A 99 11.40 9.14 5.35
N VAL A 100 10.82 9.17 4.14
CA VAL A 100 10.35 7.98 3.41
C VAL A 100 11.50 7.01 3.17
N VAL A 101 12.62 7.49 2.62
CA VAL A 101 13.78 6.65 2.31
C VAL A 101 14.33 5.99 3.59
N ILE A 102 14.52 6.77 4.67
CA ILE A 102 14.98 6.24 5.96
C ILE A 102 14.02 5.17 6.49
N LEU A 103 12.72 5.46 6.46
CA LEU A 103 11.70 4.52 6.91
C LEU A 103 11.76 3.21 6.12
N MET A 104 11.83 3.29 4.79
CA MET A 104 11.88 2.12 3.92
C MET A 104 13.14 1.27 4.17
N VAL A 105 14.30 1.91 4.33
CA VAL A 105 15.56 1.21 4.65
C VAL A 105 15.49 0.53 6.02
N VAL A 106 15.00 1.23 7.05
CA VAL A 106 14.85 0.68 8.40
C VAL A 106 13.89 -0.51 8.41
N VAL A 107 12.75 -0.37 7.74
CA VAL A 107 11.76 -1.44 7.63
C VAL A 107 12.31 -2.63 6.87
N ALA A 108 12.96 -2.41 5.72
CA ALA A 108 13.57 -3.48 4.94
C ALA A 108 14.63 -4.22 5.76
N ALA A 109 15.51 -3.50 6.46
CA ALA A 109 16.53 -4.10 7.32
C ALA A 109 15.92 -4.92 8.46
N ARG A 110 14.84 -4.43 9.08
CA ARG A 110 14.13 -5.18 10.13
C ARG A 110 13.45 -6.43 9.59
N MET A 111 12.75 -6.35 8.46
CA MET A 111 12.12 -7.51 7.82
C MET A 111 13.16 -8.52 7.34
N TRP A 112 14.35 -8.08 6.91
CA TRP A 112 15.43 -8.98 6.53
C TRP A 112 16.03 -9.72 7.73
N ARG A 113 16.14 -9.05 8.89
CA ARG A 113 16.77 -9.62 10.09
C ARG A 113 15.83 -10.49 10.92
N GLN A 114 14.54 -10.14 11.00
CA GLN A 114 13.60 -10.86 11.84
C GLN A 114 13.15 -12.17 11.18
N PRO A 115 13.05 -13.29 11.91
CA PRO A 115 12.46 -14.52 11.39
C PRO A 115 11.00 -14.29 10.97
N ALA A 116 10.47 -15.19 10.14
CA ALA A 116 9.07 -15.14 9.76
C ALA A 116 8.19 -15.29 11.01
N ALA A 117 7.20 -14.42 11.15
CA ALA A 117 6.27 -14.50 12.29
C ALA A 117 5.43 -15.78 12.21
N GLU A 118 5.32 -16.49 13.32
CA GLU A 118 4.55 -17.75 13.42
C GLU A 118 3.04 -17.51 13.69
N GLY A 119 2.65 -16.25 13.88
CA GLY A 119 1.29 -15.85 14.20
C GLY A 119 1.01 -15.84 15.70
N GLY A 120 0.32 -14.79 16.15
CA GLY A 120 0.00 -14.60 17.56
C GLY A 120 -1.09 -13.56 17.77
N ARG A 121 -1.84 -13.69 18.86
CA ARG A 121 -2.85 -12.71 19.26
C ARG A 121 -2.18 -11.60 20.04
N ARG A 122 -1.90 -10.47 19.38
CA ARG A 122 -1.53 -9.23 20.09
C ARG A 122 -2.76 -8.58 20.73
N PRO A 123 -2.59 -7.84 21.84
CA PRO A 123 -3.66 -7.03 22.42
C PRO A 123 -4.19 -6.03 21.40
N ALA A 124 -5.49 -5.73 21.46
CA ALA A 124 -6.13 -4.75 20.58
C ALA A 124 -5.44 -3.38 20.66
N ALA A 125 -4.96 -2.99 21.84
CA ALA A 125 -4.21 -1.75 22.05
C ALA A 125 -2.96 -1.65 21.15
N VAL A 126 -2.23 -2.74 20.95
CA VAL A 126 -1.04 -2.77 20.07
C VAL A 126 -1.45 -2.58 18.61
N VAL A 127 -2.54 -3.22 18.19
CA VAL A 127 -3.05 -3.09 16.81
C VAL A 127 -3.53 -1.66 16.53
N VAL A 128 -4.26 -1.08 17.48
CA VAL A 128 -4.75 0.30 17.40
C VAL A 128 -3.60 1.29 17.37
N ALA A 129 -2.60 1.13 18.24
CA ALA A 129 -1.41 1.99 18.26
C ALA A 129 -0.59 1.85 16.97
N ALA A 130 -0.40 0.63 16.47
CA ALA A 130 0.30 0.39 15.20
C ALA A 130 -0.45 1.04 14.03
N GLY A 131 -1.78 0.91 14.00
CA GLY A 131 -2.65 1.56 13.01
C GLY A 131 -2.55 3.08 13.06
N PHE A 132 -2.64 3.66 14.25
CA PHE A 132 -2.50 5.10 14.46
C PHE A 132 -1.14 5.62 13.97
N ILE A 133 -0.04 4.98 14.37
CA ILE A 133 1.33 5.39 13.99
C ILE A 133 1.52 5.24 12.48
N ALA A 134 1.13 4.10 11.91
CA ALA A 134 1.23 3.87 10.47
C ALA A 134 0.40 4.87 9.66
N GLY A 135 -0.81 5.18 10.14
CA GLY A 135 -1.69 6.19 9.55
C GLY A 135 -1.09 7.59 9.63
N ALA A 136 -0.58 8.00 10.80
CA ALA A 136 0.08 9.28 10.97
C ALA A 136 1.29 9.42 10.03
N LEU A 137 2.13 8.39 9.93
CA LEU A 137 3.25 8.36 8.98
C LEU A 137 2.77 8.44 7.54
N THR A 138 1.73 7.70 7.17
CA THR A 138 1.16 7.74 5.81
C THR A 138 0.63 9.13 5.47
N GLY A 139 -0.12 9.76 6.39
CA GLY A 139 -0.65 11.11 6.22
C GLY A 139 0.46 12.16 6.14
N LEU A 140 1.46 12.06 7.01
CA LEU A 140 2.60 12.97 7.03
C LEU A 140 3.41 12.90 5.73
N LEU A 141 3.71 11.69 5.26
CA LEU A 141 4.60 11.46 4.12
C LEU A 141 3.86 11.61 2.77
N GLY A 142 2.53 11.50 2.76
CA GLY A 142 1.71 11.59 1.55
C GLY A 142 1.89 10.42 0.55
N VAL A 143 2.73 9.43 0.87
CA VAL A 143 2.99 8.27 0.01
C VAL A 143 1.99 7.17 0.40
N GLY A 144 1.17 6.70 -0.55
CA GLY A 144 0.09 5.73 -0.30
C GLY A 144 0.51 4.58 0.62
N GLY A 145 -0.17 4.43 1.77
CA GLY A 145 0.34 3.74 2.97
C GLY A 145 0.62 2.24 2.88
N GLY A 146 0.51 1.60 1.71
CA GLY A 146 0.72 0.16 1.55
C GLY A 146 2.09 -0.34 2.01
N PHE A 147 3.15 0.46 1.81
CA PHE A 147 4.50 0.14 2.27
C PHE A 147 4.71 0.32 3.78
N VAL A 148 3.80 1.00 4.48
CA VAL A 148 3.81 1.17 5.94
C VAL A 148 2.89 0.15 6.62
N ILE A 149 1.71 -0.11 6.05
CA ILE A 149 0.68 -0.99 6.61
C ILE A 149 1.19 -2.43 6.72
N VAL A 150 1.72 -3.02 5.65
CA VAL A 150 2.17 -4.43 5.66
C VAL A 150 3.26 -4.66 6.71
N PRO A 151 4.33 -3.84 6.76
CA PRO A 151 5.36 -3.97 7.80
C PRO A 151 4.86 -3.73 9.21
N ALA A 152 3.93 -2.81 9.42
CA ALA A 152 3.35 -2.60 10.74
C ALA A 152 2.59 -3.85 11.22
N LEU A 153 1.85 -4.51 10.32
CA LEU A 153 1.16 -5.77 10.61
C LEU A 153 2.13 -6.93 10.88
N VAL A 154 3.25 -7.00 10.15
CA VAL A 154 4.27 -8.05 10.38
C VAL A 154 5.10 -7.78 11.64
N LEU A 155 5.69 -6.60 11.75
CA LEU A 155 6.70 -6.28 12.77
C LEU A 155 6.07 -5.91 14.12
N ALA A 156 4.96 -5.17 14.14
CA ALA A 156 4.31 -4.73 15.39
C ALA A 156 3.18 -5.68 15.81
N VAL A 157 2.31 -6.07 14.86
CA VAL A 157 1.20 -6.99 15.16
C VAL A 157 1.64 -8.46 15.14
N GLY A 158 2.76 -8.80 14.50
CA GLY A 158 3.29 -10.17 14.51
C GLY A 158 2.48 -11.12 13.63
N LEU A 159 1.83 -10.61 12.58
CA LEU A 159 1.15 -11.47 11.61
C LEU A 159 2.15 -12.13 10.67
N PRO A 160 1.94 -13.40 10.30
CA PRO A 160 2.65 -14.02 9.18
C PRO A 160 2.50 -13.14 7.94
N MET A 161 3.50 -13.11 7.07
CA MET A 161 3.54 -12.22 5.91
C MET A 161 2.29 -12.40 5.03
N ARG A 162 1.84 -13.64 4.81
CA ARG A 162 0.61 -13.89 4.03
C ARG A 162 -0.65 -13.32 4.68
N GLU A 163 -0.78 -13.47 6.00
CA GLU A 163 -1.90 -12.88 6.74
C GLU A 163 -1.83 -11.36 6.74
N ALA A 164 -0.62 -10.78 6.85
CA ALA A 164 -0.41 -9.35 6.80
C ALA A 164 -0.78 -8.77 5.42
N VAL A 165 -0.44 -9.45 4.32
CA VAL A 165 -0.85 -9.09 2.96
C VAL A 165 -2.36 -9.13 2.81
N GLY A 166 -3.03 -10.21 3.20
CA GLY A 166 -4.49 -10.28 3.12
C GLY A 166 -5.19 -9.25 4.00
N THR A 167 -4.67 -9.03 5.21
CA THR A 167 -5.22 -8.07 6.17
C THR A 167 -4.96 -6.61 5.76
N SER A 168 -3.82 -6.31 5.11
CA SER A 168 -3.54 -4.97 4.58
C SER A 168 -4.50 -4.60 3.45
N LEU A 169 -4.94 -5.56 2.62
CA LEU A 169 -5.95 -5.30 1.59
C LEU A 169 -7.29 -4.85 2.20
N VAL A 170 -7.68 -5.41 3.35
CA VAL A 170 -8.85 -4.91 4.11
C VAL A 170 -8.64 -3.47 4.56
N VAL A 171 -7.46 -3.14 5.08
CA VAL A 171 -7.11 -1.77 5.48
C VAL A 171 -7.15 -0.82 4.28
N ILE A 172 -6.61 -1.24 3.14
CA ILE A 172 -6.59 -0.46 1.91
C ILE A 172 -8.01 -0.21 1.40
N VAL A 173 -8.89 -1.22 1.44
CA VAL A 173 -10.31 -1.04 1.10
C VAL A 173 -10.97 -0.04 2.04
N ALA A 174 -10.76 -0.15 3.35
CA ALA A 174 -11.31 0.80 4.32
C ALA A 174 -10.82 2.24 4.07
N ASN A 175 -9.53 2.43 3.81
CA ASN A 175 -8.94 3.72 3.48
C ASN A 175 -9.52 4.28 2.17
N ALA A 176 -9.63 3.44 1.14
CA ALA A 176 -10.16 3.86 -0.15
C ALA A 176 -11.64 4.26 -0.06
N LEU A 177 -12.45 3.51 0.70
CA LEU A 177 -13.86 3.86 0.95
C LEU A 177 -14.00 5.20 1.71
N ALA A 178 -13.06 5.52 2.62
CA ALA A 178 -13.06 6.80 3.30
C ALA A 178 -12.63 7.97 2.40
N ALA A 179 -11.71 7.74 1.46
CA ALA A 179 -11.14 8.80 0.62
C ALA A 179 -11.91 9.03 -0.70
N LEU A 180 -12.43 7.98 -1.33
CA LEU A 180 -13.07 8.01 -2.65
C LEU A 180 -14.22 9.02 -2.78
N PRO A 181 -15.13 9.17 -1.79
CA PRO A 181 -16.22 10.14 -1.91
C PRO A 181 -15.71 11.56 -2.14
N GLY A 182 -14.59 11.95 -1.52
CA GLY A 182 -14.00 13.27 -1.68
C GLY A 182 -13.51 13.56 -3.10
N TYR A 183 -13.02 12.53 -3.81
CA TYR A 183 -12.60 12.65 -5.21
C TYR A 183 -13.78 12.52 -6.18
N ALA A 184 -14.74 11.65 -5.88
CA ALA A 184 -15.92 11.44 -6.70
C ALA A 184 -16.79 12.71 -6.79
N VAL A 185 -16.96 13.43 -5.68
CA VAL A 185 -17.73 14.69 -5.65
C VAL A 185 -17.06 15.81 -6.47
N ARG A 186 -15.73 15.80 -6.58
CA ARG A 186 -14.97 16.80 -7.36
C ARG A 186 -14.87 16.49 -8.86
N GLY A 187 -15.29 15.30 -9.28
CA GLY A 187 -15.15 14.85 -10.67
C GLY A 187 -13.74 14.40 -11.05
N ASP A 188 -12.85 14.19 -10.07
CA ASP A 188 -11.42 13.84 -10.27
C ASP A 188 -11.22 12.33 -10.57
N ILE A 189 -12.22 11.66 -11.14
CA ILE A 189 -12.17 10.20 -11.39
C ILE A 189 -12.51 9.92 -12.85
N ASP A 190 -11.52 9.46 -13.63
CA ASP A 190 -11.77 8.92 -14.96
C ASP A 190 -12.29 7.47 -14.83
N GLY A 191 -13.63 7.33 -14.77
CA GLY A 191 -14.28 6.03 -14.61
C GLY A 191 -13.94 5.03 -15.73
N ARG A 192 -13.71 5.50 -16.96
CA ARG A 192 -13.33 4.61 -18.07
C ARG A 192 -11.94 4.04 -17.83
N LEU A 193 -10.99 4.89 -17.42
CA LEU A 193 -9.64 4.47 -17.12
C LEU A 193 -9.59 3.56 -15.88
N VAL A 194 -10.40 3.85 -14.86
CA VAL A 194 -10.59 2.96 -13.70
C VAL A 194 -10.99 1.56 -14.15
N LEU A 195 -12.00 1.43 -15.02
CA LEU A 195 -12.47 0.11 -15.48
C LEU A 195 -11.40 -0.66 -16.26
N VAL A 196 -10.69 0.00 -17.17
CA VAL A 196 -9.65 -0.65 -17.99
C VAL A 196 -8.45 -1.06 -17.14
N LEU A 197 -7.99 -0.20 -16.23
CA LEU A 197 -6.90 -0.50 -15.31
C LEU A 197 -7.30 -1.57 -14.31
N ALA A 198 -8.52 -1.51 -13.77
CA ALA A 198 -9.05 -2.51 -12.86
C ALA A 198 -9.09 -3.88 -13.52
N ALA A 199 -9.55 -3.99 -14.78
CA ALA A 199 -9.55 -5.27 -15.50
C ALA A 199 -8.15 -5.91 -15.56
N GLY A 200 -7.13 -5.12 -15.90
CA GLY A 200 -5.73 -5.58 -15.84
C GLY A 200 -5.30 -5.94 -14.42
N ALA A 201 -5.61 -5.08 -13.45
CA ALA A 201 -5.26 -5.28 -12.04
C ALA A 201 -5.89 -6.52 -11.43
N LEU A 202 -7.09 -6.92 -11.85
CA LEU A 202 -7.73 -8.15 -11.39
C LEU A 202 -6.95 -9.39 -11.84
N ILE A 203 -6.45 -9.41 -13.07
CA ILE A 203 -5.57 -10.48 -13.58
C ILE A 203 -4.27 -10.49 -12.78
N GLY A 204 -3.67 -9.32 -12.57
CA GLY A 204 -2.49 -9.15 -11.74
C GLY A 204 -2.69 -9.66 -10.31
N VAL A 205 -3.79 -9.29 -9.65
CA VAL A 205 -4.10 -9.69 -8.28
C VAL A 205 -4.33 -11.20 -8.19
N ALA A 206 -5.03 -11.79 -9.15
CA ALA A 206 -5.26 -13.23 -9.19
C ALA A 206 -3.93 -14.01 -9.33
N THR A 207 -3.07 -13.58 -10.26
CA THR A 207 -1.76 -14.22 -10.48
C THR A 207 -0.80 -13.97 -9.31
N GLY A 208 -0.71 -12.74 -8.82
CA GLY A 208 0.12 -12.34 -7.68
C GLY A 208 -0.27 -13.07 -6.38
N SER A 209 -1.56 -13.17 -6.09
CA SER A 209 -2.04 -13.93 -4.92
C SER A 209 -1.77 -15.43 -5.07
N ALA A 210 -1.89 -15.99 -6.27
CA ALA A 210 -1.51 -17.39 -6.52
C ALA A 210 -0.01 -17.61 -6.27
N VAL A 211 0.86 -16.72 -6.76
CA VAL A 211 2.32 -16.76 -6.52
C VAL A 211 2.64 -16.61 -5.03
N GLY A 212 2.00 -15.66 -4.34
CA GLY A 212 2.19 -15.45 -2.89
C GLY A 212 1.81 -16.68 -2.07
N ARG A 213 0.76 -17.42 -2.48
CA ARG A 213 0.31 -18.65 -1.81
C ARG A 213 1.25 -19.85 -1.97
N ILE A 214 2.11 -19.87 -2.97
CA ILE A 214 3.12 -20.94 -3.13
C ILE A 214 4.48 -20.53 -2.56
N ALA A 215 4.73 -19.23 -2.36
CA ALA A 215 5.98 -18.72 -1.81
C ALA A 215 6.02 -18.83 -0.27
N GLY A 216 7.05 -19.46 0.30
CA GLY A 216 7.19 -19.56 1.77
C GLY A 216 7.22 -18.17 2.45
N GLU A 217 6.72 -18.09 3.69
CA GLU A 217 6.60 -16.83 4.47
C GLU A 217 7.89 -16.00 4.47
N ARG A 218 9.03 -16.68 4.69
CA ARG A 218 10.35 -16.05 4.70
C ARG A 218 10.73 -15.44 3.36
N ARG A 219 10.46 -16.15 2.25
CA ARG A 219 10.75 -15.65 0.90
C ARG A 219 9.86 -14.45 0.57
N LEU A 220 8.58 -14.50 0.95
CA LEU A 220 7.66 -13.39 0.72
C LEU A 220 8.08 -12.12 1.48
N GLN A 221 8.47 -12.29 2.75
CA GLN A 221 8.99 -11.21 3.59
C GLN A 221 10.29 -10.61 3.03
N GLN A 222 11.22 -11.46 2.55
CA GLN A 222 12.46 -11.00 1.91
C GLN A 222 12.22 -10.31 0.57
N SER A 223 11.31 -10.82 -0.27
CA SER A 223 10.93 -10.19 -1.53
C SER A 223 10.33 -8.80 -1.30
N PHE A 224 9.47 -8.63 -0.29
CA PHE A 224 8.96 -7.32 0.08
C PHE A 224 10.07 -6.39 0.58
N ALA A 225 10.96 -6.87 1.45
CA ALA A 225 12.09 -6.08 1.91
C ALA A 225 13.00 -5.65 0.75
N GLY A 226 13.26 -6.54 -0.21
CA GLY A 226 13.99 -6.23 -1.44
C GLY A 226 13.29 -5.16 -2.28
N LEU A 227 11.97 -5.26 -2.45
CA LEU A 227 11.16 -4.24 -3.12
C LEU A 227 11.29 -2.88 -2.44
N LEU A 228 11.24 -2.83 -1.10
CA LEU A 228 11.43 -1.59 -0.36
C LEU A 228 12.81 -0.98 -0.58
N VAL A 229 13.87 -1.79 -0.65
CA VAL A 229 15.23 -1.29 -0.93
C VAL A 229 15.30 -0.70 -2.34
N VAL A 230 14.73 -1.39 -3.35
CA VAL A 230 14.72 -0.91 -4.73
C VAL A 230 13.97 0.43 -4.82
N VAL A 231 12.76 0.51 -4.25
CA VAL A 231 11.97 1.74 -4.29
C VAL A 231 12.69 2.86 -3.52
N ALA A 232 13.30 2.58 -2.36
CA ALA A 232 14.06 3.58 -1.61
C ALA A 232 15.27 4.11 -2.40
N ALA A 233 15.98 3.24 -3.10
CA ALA A 233 17.11 3.63 -3.95
C ALA A 233 16.67 4.50 -5.14
N VAL A 234 15.59 4.13 -5.82
CA VAL A 234 15.01 4.92 -6.92
C VAL A 234 14.54 6.28 -6.42
N THR A 235 13.82 6.32 -5.31
CA THR A 235 13.34 7.57 -4.69
C THR A 235 14.49 8.48 -4.29
N ALA A 236 15.55 7.93 -3.66
CA ALA A 236 16.73 8.71 -3.30
C ALA A 236 17.48 9.25 -4.54
N ALA A 237 17.60 8.44 -5.61
CA ALA A 237 18.26 8.86 -6.85
C ALA A 237 17.50 10.01 -7.54
N HIS A 238 16.17 9.96 -7.57
CA HIS A 238 15.35 11.05 -8.12
C HIS A 238 15.50 12.35 -7.31
N GLN A 239 15.59 12.25 -5.97
CA GLN A 239 15.77 13.41 -5.11
C GLN A 239 17.12 14.10 -5.34
N VAL A 240 18.19 13.34 -5.56
CA VAL A 240 19.53 13.89 -5.86
C VAL A 240 19.57 14.53 -7.24
N GLY A 241 18.91 13.93 -8.24
CA GLY A 241 18.86 14.46 -9.61
C GLY A 241 18.01 15.72 -9.78
N ALA A 242 17.02 15.95 -8.90
CA ALA A 242 16.22 17.17 -8.89
C ALA A 242 16.86 18.33 -8.10
N GLY A 243 17.95 18.05 -7.37
CA GLY A 243 18.66 19.00 -6.51
C GLY A 243 19.96 19.57 -7.08
N MET A 244 20.25 19.37 -8.38
CA MET A 244 21.38 19.97 -9.11
C MET A 244 20.90 20.82 -10.28
#